data_AF-D3AGK2-F1
#
_entry.id   AF-D3AGK2-F1
#
_cell.length_a   1.000
_cell.length_b   1.000
_cell.length_c   1.000
_cell.angle_alpha   90.00
_cell.angle_beta   90.00
_cell.angle_gamma   90.00
#
_symmetry.space_group_name_H-M   'P 1'
#
loop_
_entity.id
_entity.type
_entity.pdbx_description
1 polymer ?
#
loop_
_entity_poly.entity_id
_entity_poly.type
_entity_poly.pdbx_seq_one_letter_code
_entity_poly.pdbx_strand_id
1 'polypeptide(L)'
;MKPLSYAIIKHFTKVPEACAEDVIDALKGEYGKFKGLTLKAVIETLMTDEANGLLEESRFELDEAGNLRIYYRANEEQRATINRYIKD
;
A
#
# COMPACT_ATOMS: atom_id res chain seq x y z
N MET A 1 -2.50 12.75 12.27
CA MET A 1 -1.96 12.32 10.96
C MET A 1 -0.67 11.55 11.21
N LYS A 2 -0.57 10.34 10.65
CA LYS A 2 0.65 9.50 10.74
C LYS A 2 1.56 9.76 9.53
N PRO A 3 2.84 9.37 9.54
CA PRO A 3 3.69 9.45 8.34
C PRO A 3 3.02 8.76 7.14
N LEU A 4 3.21 9.28 5.93
CA LEU A 4 2.57 8.73 4.74
C LEU A 4 2.89 7.24 4.52
N SER A 5 4.15 6.83 4.72
CA SER A 5 4.53 5.42 4.62
C SER A 5 3.74 4.54 5.59
N TYR A 6 3.48 5.03 6.81
CA TYR A 6 2.67 4.31 7.79
C TYR A 6 1.20 4.25 7.37
N ALA A 7 0.68 5.30 6.74
CA ALA A 7 -0.68 5.29 6.20
C ALA A 7 -0.83 4.29 5.03
N ILE A 8 0.17 4.21 4.14
CA ILE A 8 0.22 3.26 3.02
C ILE A 8 0.12 1.83 3.55
N ILE A 9 1.04 1.40 4.41
CA ILE A 9 1.03 0.01 4.89
C ILE A 9 -0.19 -0.30 5.78
N LYS A 10 -0.65 0.67 6.58
CA LYS A 10 -1.85 0.52 7.42
C LYS A 10 -3.12 0.35 6.58
N HIS A 11 -3.16 0.85 5.34
CA HIS A 11 -4.30 0.63 4.45
C HIS A 11 -4.55 -0.87 4.22
N PHE A 12 -3.50 -1.67 4.06
CA PHE A 12 -3.58 -3.11 3.82
C PHE A 12 -4.13 -3.92 5.01
N THR A 13 -4.27 -3.32 6.20
CA THR A 13 -4.98 -3.97 7.30
C THR A 13 -6.51 -3.87 7.17
N LYS A 14 -7.01 -3.01 6.29
CA LYS A 14 -8.43 -2.65 6.14
C LYS A 14 -9.06 -3.19 4.85
N VAL A 15 -8.23 -3.54 3.87
CA VAL A 15 -8.66 -4.12 2.57
C VAL A 15 -8.06 -5.51 2.38
N PRO A 16 -8.69 -6.40 1.60
CA PRO A 16 -8.12 -7.71 1.29
C PRO A 16 -6.80 -7.61 0.52
N GLU A 17 -6.75 -6.71 -0.47
CA GLU A 17 -5.58 -6.40 -1.29
C GLU A 17 -5.75 -5.00 -1.91
N ALA A 18 -4.67 -4.43 -2.43
CA ALA A 18 -4.69 -3.14 -3.13
C ALA A 18 -3.48 -3.00 -4.06
N CYS A 19 -3.62 -2.26 -5.16
CA CYS A 19 -2.49 -1.77 -5.96
C CYS A 19 -2.08 -0.36 -5.54
N ALA A 20 -1.05 0.21 -6.18
CA ALA A 20 -0.56 1.55 -5.85
C ALA A 20 -1.60 2.64 -6.13
N GLU A 21 -2.39 2.50 -7.19
CA GLU A 21 -3.48 3.41 -7.54
C GLU A 21 -4.59 3.39 -6.47
N ASP A 22 -5.00 2.21 -6.00
CA ASP A 22 -6.00 2.06 -4.94
C ASP A 22 -5.55 2.78 -3.66
N VAL A 23 -4.27 2.63 -3.29
CA VAL A 23 -3.67 3.30 -2.13
C VAL A 23 -3.68 4.82 -2.30
N ILE A 24 -3.31 5.32 -3.48
CA ILE A 24 -3.33 6.76 -3.78
C ILE A 24 -4.76 7.30 -3.65
N ASP A 25 -5.73 6.61 -4.22
CA ASP A 25 -7.13 7.02 -4.17
C ASP A 25 -7.72 6.98 -2.76
N ALA A 26 -7.35 6.00 -1.95
CA ALA A 26 -7.75 5.91 -0.56
C ALA A 26 -7.17 7.03 0.32
N LEU A 27 -5.95 7.48 0.01
CA LEU A 27 -5.20 8.42 0.85
C LEU A 27 -5.23 9.88 0.36
N LYS A 28 -5.67 10.16 -0.87
CA LYS A 28 -5.63 11.50 -1.47
C LYS A 28 -6.36 12.57 -0.66
N GLY A 29 -7.41 12.19 0.09
CA GLY A 29 -8.17 13.12 0.92
C GLY A 29 -7.33 13.75 2.05
N GLU A 30 -6.44 12.97 2.68
CA GLU A 30 -5.59 13.44 3.78
C GLU A 30 -4.16 13.77 3.31
N TYR A 31 -3.64 13.02 2.35
CA TYR A 31 -2.24 13.07 1.92
C TYR A 31 -2.03 13.64 0.52
N GLY A 32 -3.06 14.13 -0.18
CA GLY A 32 -2.96 14.54 -1.59
C GLY A 32 -1.93 15.62 -1.91
N LYS A 33 -1.45 16.39 -0.91
CA LYS A 33 -0.39 17.39 -1.07
C LYS A 33 1.03 16.85 -0.80
N PHE A 34 1.16 15.60 -0.38
CA PHE A 34 2.45 14.99 -0.06
C PHE A 34 3.15 14.59 -1.36
N LYS A 35 4.41 15.00 -1.52
CA LYS A 35 5.24 14.62 -2.68
C LYS A 35 5.41 13.10 -2.83
N GLY A 36 5.26 12.35 -1.74
CA GLY A 36 5.33 10.89 -1.73
C GLY A 36 4.05 10.19 -2.19
N LEU A 37 2.92 10.89 -2.34
CA LEU A 37 1.66 10.28 -2.82
C LEU A 37 1.60 10.35 -4.35
N THR A 38 2.59 9.75 -5.00
CA THR A 38 2.67 9.61 -6.46
C THR A 38 2.83 8.14 -6.80
N LEU A 39 2.40 7.73 -8.01
CA LEU A 39 2.41 6.33 -8.43
C LEU A 39 3.78 5.69 -8.22
N LYS A 40 4.85 6.33 -8.71
CA LYS A 40 6.21 5.83 -8.57
C LYS A 40 6.63 5.64 -7.10
N ALA A 41 6.42 6.65 -6.26
CA ALA A 41 6.84 6.59 -4.86
C ALA A 41 6.03 5.58 -4.04
N VAL A 42 4.74 5.41 -4.36
CA VAL A 42 3.90 4.39 -3.72
C VAL A 42 4.32 3.00 -4.16
N ILE A 43 4.57 2.76 -5.45
CA ILE A 43 5.13 1.48 -5.93
C ILE A 43 6.43 1.14 -5.20
N GLU A 44 7.39 2.07 -5.12
CA GLU A 44 8.66 1.85 -4.40
C GLU A 44 8.43 1.52 -2.91
N THR A 45 7.44 2.15 -2.28
CA THR A 45 7.06 1.86 -0.89
C THR A 45 6.48 0.45 -0.77
N LEU A 46 5.56 0.04 -1.65
CA LEU A 46 4.95 -1.29 -1.62
C LEU A 46 5.99 -2.40 -1.85
N MET A 47 6.90 -2.21 -2.81
CA MET A 47 8.02 -3.14 -3.05
C MET A 47 8.94 -3.25 -1.84
N THR A 48 9.17 -2.13 -1.13
CA THR A 48 9.99 -2.12 0.10
C THR A 48 9.28 -2.86 1.23
N ASP A 49 7.97 -2.63 1.40
CA ASP A 49 7.16 -3.31 2.42
C ASP A 49 7.06 -4.82 2.15
N GLU A 50 6.94 -5.23 0.88
CA GLU A 50 7.01 -6.62 0.47
C GLU A 50 8.40 -7.23 0.78
N ALA A 51 9.49 -6.57 0.37
CA ALA A 51 10.84 -7.04 0.62
C ALA A 51 11.16 -7.18 2.13
N ASN A 52 10.51 -6.36 2.96
CA ASN A 52 10.59 -6.43 4.42
C ASN A 52 9.63 -7.47 5.05
N GLY A 53 8.87 -8.21 4.24
CA GLY A 53 7.92 -9.23 4.68
C GLY A 53 6.64 -8.70 5.32
N LEU A 54 6.37 -7.40 5.19
CA LEU A 54 5.17 -6.77 5.76
C LEU A 54 3.95 -6.92 4.86
N LEU A 55 4.17 -7.06 3.55
CA LEU A 55 3.17 -7.37 2.55
C LEU A 55 3.64 -8.57 1.72
N GLU A 56 2.73 -9.15 0.95
CA GLU A 56 3.02 -10.16 -0.07
C GLU A 56 2.28 -9.78 -1.38
N GLU A 57 2.92 -9.98 -2.54
CA GLU A 57 2.22 -9.92 -3.82
C GLU A 57 1.08 -10.94 -3.83
N SER A 58 -0.11 -10.50 -4.21
CA SER A 58 -1.30 -11.37 -4.32
C SER A 58 -1.62 -11.75 -5.76
N ARG A 59 -1.52 -10.78 -6.68
CA ARG A 59 -1.76 -10.96 -8.11
C ARG A 59 -1.18 -9.79 -8.90
N PHE A 60 -1.10 -9.96 -10.21
CA PHE A 60 -0.82 -8.87 -11.14
C PHE A 60 -1.76 -8.93 -12.35
N GLU A 61 -1.93 -7.79 -13.00
CA GLU A 61 -2.71 -7.66 -14.23
C GLU A 61 -2.11 -6.58 -15.13
N LEU A 62 -2.56 -6.52 -16.38
CA LEU A 62 -2.34 -5.37 -17.24
C LEU A 62 -3.60 -4.51 -17.20
N ASP A 63 -3.43 -3.19 -17.03
CA ASP A 63 -4.54 -2.25 -17.18
C ASP A 63 -4.98 -2.09 -18.64
N GLU A 64 -6.03 -1.30 -18.86
CA GLU A 64 -6.58 -1.04 -20.21
C GLU A 64 -5.55 -0.41 -21.17
N ALA A 65 -4.53 0.27 -20.65
CA ALA A 65 -3.44 0.87 -21.42
C ALA A 65 -2.23 -0.07 -21.57
N GLY A 66 -2.30 -1.29 -21.03
CA GLY A 66 -1.22 -2.27 -21.08
C GLY A 66 -0.12 -2.05 -20.04
N ASN A 67 -0.35 -1.22 -19.02
CA ASN A 67 0.60 -1.05 -17.91
C ASN A 67 0.43 -2.16 -16.87
N LEU A 68 1.54 -2.64 -16.33
CA LEU A 68 1.53 -3.63 -15.25
C LEU A 68 1.00 -3.01 -13.96
N ARG A 69 -0.01 -3.65 -13.37
CA ARG A 69 -0.51 -3.39 -12.01
C ARG A 69 -0.24 -4.60 -11.13
N ILE A 70 0.39 -4.35 -10.00
CA ILE A 70 0.69 -5.37 -8.99
C ILE A 70 -0.17 -5.08 -7.76
N TYR A 71 -0.84 -6.11 -7.28
CA TYR A 71 -1.65 -6.07 -6.07
C TYR A 71 -0.89 -6.73 -4.92
N TYR A 72 -0.96 -6.08 -3.77
CA TYR A 72 -0.35 -6.55 -2.54
C TYR A 72 -1.42 -6.83 -1.50
N ARG A 73 -1.11 -7.69 -0.54
CA ARG A 73 -1.96 -7.93 0.63
C ARG A 73 -1.12 -8.10 1.90
N ALA A 74 -1.80 -7.93 3.02
CA ALA A 74 -1.32 -8.41 4.31
C ALA A 74 -2.16 -9.63 4.72
N ASN A 75 -1.52 -10.74 5.03
CA ASN A 75 -2.15 -11.90 5.66
C ASN A 75 -2.46 -11.63 7.16
N GLU A 76 -3.06 -12.58 7.88
CA GLU A 76 -3.48 -12.36 9.27
C GLU A 76 -2.32 -11.97 10.21
N GLU A 77 -1.18 -12.63 10.08
CA GLU A 77 0.02 -12.35 10.89
C GLU A 77 0.62 -10.98 10.56
N GLN A 78 0.74 -10.65 9.27
CA GLN A 78 1.20 -9.34 8.82
C GLN A 78 0.27 -8.23 9.31
N ARG A 79 -1.05 -8.41 9.23
CA ARG A 79 -2.04 -7.45 9.77
C ARG A 79 -1.88 -7.25 11.27
N ALA A 80 -1.71 -8.33 12.02
CA ALA A 80 -1.49 -8.27 13.46
C ALA A 80 -0.21 -7.49 13.79
N THR A 81 0.87 -7.74 13.05
CA THR A 81 2.16 -7.05 13.18
C THR A 81 2.02 -5.56 12.88
N ILE A 82 1.42 -5.19 11.75
CA ILE A 82 1.19 -3.79 11.37
C ILE A 82 0.34 -3.07 12.44
N ASN A 83 -0.75 -3.69 12.92
CA ASN A 83 -1.62 -3.12 13.96
C ASN A 83 -0.94 -2.99 15.32
N ARG A 84 0.06 -3.83 15.61
CA ARG A 84 0.88 -3.74 16.82
C ARG A 84 1.73 -2.48 16.81
N TYR A 85 2.42 -2.20 15.71
CA TYR A 85 3.38 -1.08 15.58
C TYR A 85 2.75 0.24 15.14
N ILE A 86 1.67 0.20 14.35
CA ILE A 86 1.01 1.37 13.78
C ILE A 86 -0.44 1.43 14.28
N LYS A 87 -0.65 2.30 15.29
CA LYS A 87 -1.99 2.60 15.81
C LYS A 87 -2.75 3.54 14.88
N ASP A 88 -4.08 3.51 14.97
CA ASP A 88 -4.95 4.41 14.20
C ASP A 88 -4.83 5.87 14.69
#